data_AF-A0A060XK15-F1
#
_entry.id   AF-A0A060XK15-F1
#
_cell.length_a   1.000
_cell.length_b   1.000
_cell.length_c   1.000
_cell.angle_alpha   90.00
_cell.angle_beta   90.00
_cell.angle_gamma   90.00
#
_symmetry.space_group_name_H-M   'P 1'
#
loop_
_entity.id
_entity.type
_entity.pdbx_description
1 polymer ?
#
loop_
_entity_poly.entity_id
_entity_poly.type
_entity_poly.pdbx_seq_one_letter_code
_entity_poly.pdbx_strand_id
1 'polypeptide(L)'
;MNMYYVCPLLRFPLQLENGQAMECTVAQYFKQKYSLQLKYPHLPCLQVGQEQKHTYLPLEVCNIVAGQRCIKKLTDNQTSTMIKATARSAPDRQEEISRLVKSNSMVGGPDPYLKEFGIVVHNDMTEVTGRVLPAPMLQYGGRVSTDTGRDCGRVSTGALGWVNVSWEGWAICVCVCV
;
A
#
# COMPACT_ATOMS: atom_id res chain seq x y z
N MET A 1 -6.19 14.11 -0.12
CA MET A 1 -6.85 14.97 -1.13
C MET A 1 -8.30 14.54 -1.17
N ASN A 2 -9.21 15.34 -0.62
CA ASN A 2 -10.64 15.02 -0.64
C ASN A 2 -11.18 15.43 -2.01
N MET A 3 -11.50 14.45 -2.85
CA MET A 3 -12.20 14.68 -4.12
C MET A 3 -13.66 14.29 -3.90
N TYR A 4 -14.56 15.24 -4.16
CA TYR A 4 -16.00 14.99 -4.11
C TYR A 4 -16.54 14.83 -5.52
N TYR A 5 -17.41 13.85 -5.69
CA TYR A 5 -18.17 13.66 -6.92
C TYR A 5 -19.36 14.61 -6.90
N VAL A 6 -19.47 15.41 -7.95
CA VAL A 6 -20.48 16.44 -8.06
C VAL A 6 -21.34 16.21 -9.31
N CYS A 7 -22.64 16.46 -9.18
CA CYS A 7 -23.61 16.24 -10.25
C CYS A 7 -23.18 16.97 -11.55
N PRO A 8 -23.21 16.31 -12.72
CA PRO A 8 -22.80 16.92 -13.99
C PRO A 8 -23.67 18.10 -14.42
N LEU A 9 -24.94 18.10 -13.98
CA LEU A 9 -25.89 19.18 -14.23
C LEU A 9 -25.71 20.36 -13.27
N LEU A 10 -24.71 20.32 -12.39
CA LEU A 10 -24.45 21.40 -11.46
C LEU A 10 -24.06 22.67 -12.24
N ARG A 11 -24.81 23.74 -11.95
CA ARG A 11 -24.50 25.09 -12.40
C ARG A 11 -23.61 25.75 -11.35
N PHE A 12 -22.66 26.56 -11.80
CA PHE A 12 -21.83 27.34 -10.92
C PHE A 12 -21.82 28.80 -11.35
N PRO A 13 -21.73 29.75 -10.39
CA PRO A 13 -21.60 31.15 -10.70
C PRO A 13 -20.21 31.41 -11.28
N LEU A 14 -20.15 31.63 -12.59
CA LEU A 14 -18.96 32.07 -13.29
C LEU A 14 -18.87 33.60 -13.19
N GLN A 15 -17.81 34.12 -12.57
CA GLN A 15 -17.52 35.55 -12.60
C GLN A 15 -16.96 35.93 -13.97
N LEU A 16 -17.67 36.80 -14.67
CA LEU A 16 -17.25 37.39 -15.93
C LEU A 16 -16.36 38.62 -15.67
N GLU A 17 -15.56 39.01 -16.66
CA GLU A 17 -14.62 40.15 -16.57
C GLU A 17 -15.31 41.50 -16.29
N ASN A 18 -16.62 41.59 -16.54
CA ASN A 18 -17.46 42.74 -16.26
C ASN A 18 -18.01 42.78 -14.81
N GLY A 19 -17.58 41.85 -13.93
CA GLY A 19 -18.02 41.77 -12.54
C GLY A 19 -19.39 41.12 -12.32
N GLN A 20 -20.04 40.63 -13.39
CA GLN A 20 -21.31 39.92 -13.30
C GLN A 20 -21.10 38.43 -13.07
N ALA A 21 -21.95 37.82 -12.24
CA ALA A 21 -21.97 36.37 -12.05
C ALA A 21 -23.02 35.76 -12.99
N MET A 22 -22.59 34.88 -13.89
CA MET A 22 -23.49 34.11 -14.76
C MET A 22 -23.47 32.64 -14.33
N GLU A 23 -24.65 32.05 -14.17
CA GLU A 23 -24.75 30.61 -14.00
C GLU A 23 -24.43 29.89 -15.32
N CYS A 24 -23.39 29.06 -15.31
CA CYS A 24 -23.07 28.21 -16.44
C CYS A 24 -22.86 26.76 -15.98
N THR A 25 -23.11 25.82 -16.88
CA THR A 25 -22.77 24.42 -16.64
C THR A 25 -21.32 24.17 -17.00
N VAL A 26 -20.70 23.16 -16.38
CA VAL A 26 -19.31 22.78 -16.67
C VAL A 26 -19.13 22.45 -18.16
N ALA A 27 -20.06 21.71 -18.76
CA ALA A 27 -20.02 21.37 -20.18
C ALA A 27 -20.05 22.61 -21.09
N GLN A 28 -20.89 23.59 -20.77
CA GLN A 28 -21.01 24.82 -21.55
C GLN A 28 -19.78 25.71 -21.40
N TYR A 29 -19.22 25.80 -20.19
CA TYR A 29 -17.97 26.51 -19.93
C TYR A 29 -16.81 25.92 -20.73
N PHE A 30 -16.63 24.60 -20.71
CA PHE A 30 -15.55 23.94 -21.47
C PHE A 30 -15.74 24.07 -22.99
N LYS A 31 -16.97 24.02 -23.47
CA LYS A 31 -17.29 24.25 -24.89
C LYS A 31 -17.01 25.68 -25.33
N GLN A 32 -17.33 26.68 -24.51
CA GLN A 32 -17.14 28.10 -24.87
C GLN A 32 -15.70 28.56 -24.67
N LYS A 33 -15.07 28.23 -23.53
CA LYS A 33 -13.75 28.73 -23.15
C LYS A 33 -12.60 27.95 -23.82
N TYR A 34 -12.75 26.63 -23.92
CA TYR A 34 -11.69 25.74 -24.41
C TYR A 34 -12.04 25.08 -25.75
N SER A 35 -13.18 25.41 -26.36
CA SER A 35 -13.69 24.77 -27.58
C SER A 35 -13.75 23.24 -27.49
N LEU A 36 -13.86 22.71 -26.26
CA LEU A 36 -13.84 21.29 -25.97
C LEU A 36 -15.28 20.77 -25.79
N GLN A 37 -15.73 19.88 -26.66
CA GLN A 37 -16.99 19.16 -26.47
C GLN A 37 -16.73 17.89 -25.65
N LEU A 38 -17.31 17.83 -24.45
CA LEU A 38 -17.28 16.64 -23.60
C LEU A 38 -18.04 15.50 -24.28
N LYS A 39 -17.43 14.32 -24.34
CA LYS A 39 -18.04 13.12 -24.94
C LYS A 39 -19.04 12.46 -23.98
N TYR A 40 -18.84 12.60 -22.68
CA TYR A 40 -19.62 11.95 -21.63
C TYR A 40 -20.17 12.96 -20.62
N PRO A 41 -21.10 13.85 -21.04
CA PRO A 41 -21.64 14.90 -20.17
C PRO A 41 -22.50 14.37 -19.00
N HIS A 42 -22.83 13.08 -18.98
CA HIS A 42 -23.60 12.44 -17.90
C HIS A 42 -22.71 11.98 -16.73
N LEU A 43 -21.39 11.99 -16.88
CA LEU A 43 -20.46 11.61 -15.82
C LEU A 43 -20.28 12.74 -14.81
N PRO A 44 -20.12 12.43 -13.51
CA PRO A 44 -19.92 13.44 -12.48
C PRO A 44 -18.61 14.21 -12.70
N CYS A 45 -18.59 15.46 -12.24
CA CYS A 45 -17.38 16.28 -12.21
C CYS A 45 -16.65 16.11 -10.87
N LEU A 46 -15.34 16.32 -10.88
CA LEU A 46 -14.51 16.36 -9.67
C LEU A 46 -14.48 17.79 -9.14
N GLN A 47 -14.85 17.98 -7.87
CA GLN A 47 -14.53 19.21 -7.16
C GLN A 47 -13.10 19.14 -6.61
N VAL A 48 -12.29 20.13 -6.97
CA VAL A 48 -10.88 20.22 -6.56
C VAL A 48 -10.60 21.54 -5.84
N GLY A 49 -9.58 21.53 -4.97
CA GLY A 49 -9.19 22.71 -4.21
C GLY A 49 -10.00 22.90 -2.93
N GLN A 50 -10.37 24.15 -2.63
CA GLN A 50 -11.15 24.48 -1.44
C GLN A 50 -12.62 24.11 -1.64
N GLU A 51 -13.24 23.48 -0.63
CA GLU A 51 -14.65 23.06 -0.68
C GLU A 51 -15.61 24.25 -0.87
N GLN A 52 -15.24 25.43 -0.38
CA GLN A 52 -16.01 26.68 -0.55
C GLN A 52 -15.88 27.27 -1.97
N LYS A 53 -14.90 26.82 -2.77
CA LYS A 53 -14.70 27.28 -4.14
C LYS A 53 -15.32 26.30 -5.11
N HIS A 54 -16.05 26.86 -6.08
CA HIS A 54 -16.76 26.13 -7.12
C HIS A 54 -15.83 25.79 -8.29
N THR A 55 -14.75 25.04 -8.03
CA THR A 55 -13.81 24.57 -9.07
C THR A 55 -14.14 23.14 -9.45
N TYR A 56 -14.79 22.96 -10.59
CA TYR A 56 -15.24 21.66 -11.09
C TYR A 56 -14.46 21.27 -12.35
N LEU A 57 -13.92 20.05 -12.35
CA LEU A 57 -13.19 19.49 -13.48
C LEU A 57 -13.90 18.22 -13.99
N PRO A 58 -14.24 18.14 -15.29
CA PRO A 58 -14.71 16.92 -15.90
C PRO A 58 -13.69 15.78 -15.78
N LEU A 59 -14.17 14.55 -15.61
CA LEU A 59 -13.29 13.36 -15.54
C LEU A 59 -12.46 13.18 -16.83
N GLU A 60 -12.98 13.61 -17.99
CA GLU A 60 -12.30 13.50 -19.28
C GLU A 60 -11.01 14.32 -19.40
N VAL A 61 -10.85 15.38 -18.59
CA VAL A 61 -9.68 16.26 -18.63
C VAL A 61 -8.71 16.02 -17.46
N CYS A 62 -8.99 15.03 -16.62
CA CYS A 62 -8.21 14.75 -15.42
C CYS A 62 -7.36 13.49 -15.57
N ASN A 63 -6.06 13.61 -15.31
CA ASN A 63 -5.15 12.47 -15.17
C ASN A 63 -4.69 12.33 -13.71
N ILE A 64 -4.52 11.09 -13.27
CA ILE A 64 -3.97 10.80 -11.94
C ILE A 64 -2.48 11.11 -11.96
N VAL A 65 -2.03 12.03 -11.10
CA VAL A 65 -0.61 12.37 -10.95
C VAL A 65 0.17 11.16 -10.44
N ALA A 66 1.32 10.89 -11.05
CA ALA A 66 2.21 9.79 -10.66
C ALA A 66 2.82 9.99 -9.26
N GLY A 67 3.25 8.90 -8.63
CA GLY A 67 3.92 8.94 -7.32
C GLY A 67 3.01 9.09 -6.10
N GLN A 68 1.69 9.06 -6.29
CA GLN A 68 0.75 9.08 -5.16
C GLN A 68 0.65 7.71 -4.49
N ARG A 69 0.92 7.66 -3.17
CA ARG A 69 0.77 6.44 -2.37
C ARG A 69 -0.71 6.11 -2.11
N CYS A 70 -1.09 4.86 -2.33
CA CYS A 70 -2.39 4.34 -1.91
C CYS A 70 -2.44 4.14 -0.38
N ILE A 71 -3.36 4.85 0.30
CA ILE A 71 -3.54 4.77 1.77
C ILE A 71 -4.69 3.82 2.16
N LYS A 72 -5.63 3.60 1.23
CA LYS A 72 -6.79 2.72 1.45
C LYS A 72 -6.35 1.26 1.53
N LYS A 73 -7.09 0.47 2.32
CA LYS A 73 -6.91 -0.99 2.36
C LYS A 73 -7.14 -1.57 0.96
N LEU A 74 -6.25 -2.45 0.55
CA LEU A 74 -6.37 -3.20 -0.69
C LEU A 74 -7.39 -4.32 -0.53
N THR A 75 -8.03 -4.71 -1.64
CA THR A 75 -8.92 -5.87 -1.65
C THR A 75 -8.12 -7.16 -1.50
N ASP A 76 -8.76 -8.28 -1.14
CA ASP A 76 -8.06 -9.56 -0.97
C ASP A 76 -7.33 -10.00 -2.24
N ASN A 77 -7.95 -9.78 -3.41
CA ASN A 77 -7.34 -10.06 -4.72
C ASN A 77 -6.12 -9.17 -5.00
N GLN A 78 -6.20 -7.87 -4.68
CA GLN A 78 -5.07 -6.95 -4.82
C GLN A 78 -3.94 -7.30 -3.85
N THR A 79 -4.28 -7.65 -2.61
CA THR A 79 -3.33 -8.06 -1.57
C THR A 79 -2.61 -9.34 -1.98
N SER A 80 -3.34 -10.35 -2.47
CA SER A 80 -2.76 -11.60 -2.99
C SER A 80 -1.78 -11.33 -4.13
N THR A 81 -2.15 -10.45 -5.06
CA THR A 81 -1.28 -10.06 -6.19
C THR A 81 -0.01 -9.36 -5.70
N MET A 82 -0.14 -8.43 -4.74
CA MET A 82 0.98 -7.73 -4.15
C MET A 82 1.92 -8.67 -3.39
N ILE A 83 1.38 -9.62 -2.61
CA ILE A 83 2.18 -10.64 -1.92
C ILE A 83 2.96 -11.47 -2.94
N LYS A 84 2.32 -11.96 -4.00
CA LYS A 84 3.01 -12.73 -5.06
C LYS A 84 4.07 -11.92 -5.79
N ALA A 85 3.84 -10.62 -5.98
CA ALA A 85 4.79 -9.73 -6.64
C ALA A 85 6.01 -9.40 -5.76
N THR A 86 5.82 -9.31 -4.44
CA THR A 86 6.85 -8.85 -3.49
C THR A 86 7.54 -9.97 -2.72
N ALA A 87 6.92 -11.13 -2.59
CA ALA A 87 7.54 -12.28 -1.96
C ALA A 87 8.72 -12.77 -2.80
N ARG A 88 9.90 -12.77 -2.18
CA ARG A 88 11.17 -13.22 -2.75
C ARG A 88 11.88 -14.11 -1.74
N SER A 89 12.64 -15.09 -2.24
CA SER A 89 13.47 -15.91 -1.37
C SER A 89 14.63 -15.08 -0.79
N ALA A 90 15.24 -15.55 0.29
CA ALA A 90 16.40 -14.87 0.89
C ALA A 90 17.55 -14.61 -0.12
N PRO A 91 18.01 -15.59 -0.93
CA PRO A 91 19.08 -15.33 -1.91
C PRO A 91 18.65 -14.33 -2.98
N ASP A 92 17.43 -14.44 -3.52
CA ASP A 92 16.94 -13.50 -4.55
C ASP A 92 16.87 -12.06 -4.00
N ARG A 93 16.40 -11.91 -2.77
CA ARG A 93 16.32 -10.61 -2.10
C ARG A 93 17.71 -10.03 -1.86
N GLN A 94 18.69 -10.85 -1.48
CA GLN A 94 20.07 -10.42 -1.29
C GLN A 94 20.67 -9.93 -2.61
N GLU A 95 20.45 -10.65 -3.70
CA GLU A 95 20.92 -10.28 -5.04
C GLU A 95 20.25 -8.97 -5.51
N GLU A 96 18.94 -8.83 -5.33
CA GLU A 96 18.20 -7.62 -5.71
C GLU A 96 18.72 -6.37 -4.97
N ILE A 97 18.95 -6.48 -3.65
CA ILE A 97 19.53 -5.39 -2.86
C ILE A 97 20.94 -5.06 -3.36
N SER A 98 21.77 -6.09 -3.57
CA SER A 98 23.16 -5.90 -4.06
C SER A 98 23.18 -5.23 -5.43
N ARG A 99 22.26 -5.61 -6.32
CA ARG A 99 22.09 -5.01 -7.64
C ARG A 99 21.63 -3.56 -7.55
N LEU A 100 20.64 -3.27 -6.71
CA LEU A 100 20.10 -1.93 -6.50
C LEU A 100 21.17 -0.98 -5.96
N VAL A 101 21.95 -1.41 -4.97
CA VAL A 101 23.05 -0.64 -4.39
C VAL A 101 24.11 -0.33 -5.44
N LYS A 102 24.49 -1.32 -6.26
CA LYS A 102 25.47 -1.15 -7.35
C LYS A 102 24.95 -0.27 -8.50
N SER A 103 23.65 -0.33 -8.82
CA SER A 103 23.05 0.46 -9.90
C SER A 103 22.64 1.86 -9.46
N ASN A 104 22.56 2.12 -8.16
CA ASN A 104 22.20 3.43 -7.65
C ASN A 104 23.42 4.37 -7.72
N SER A 105 23.35 5.35 -8.60
CA SER A 105 24.38 6.39 -8.77
C SER A 105 24.59 7.25 -7.51
N MET A 106 23.66 7.21 -6.54
CA MET A 106 23.81 7.92 -5.26
C MET A 106 24.68 7.16 -4.25
N VAL A 107 24.83 5.85 -4.43
CA VAL A 107 25.60 4.99 -3.50
C VAL A 107 26.89 4.51 -4.15
N GLY A 108 26.89 4.27 -5.46
CA GLY A 108 28.08 3.88 -6.25
C GLY A 108 28.72 5.00 -7.07
N GLY A 109 28.15 6.20 -7.10
CA GLY A 109 28.70 7.39 -7.77
C GLY A 109 28.90 8.55 -6.78
N PRO A 110 29.76 9.53 -7.09
CA PRO A 110 30.05 10.64 -6.18
C PRO A 110 28.84 11.58 -6.12
N ASP A 111 27.89 11.29 -5.23
CA ASP A 111 26.90 12.28 -4.86
C ASP A 111 27.63 13.52 -4.29
N PRO A 112 27.39 14.71 -4.87
CA PRO A 112 28.13 15.90 -4.48
C PRO A 112 27.90 16.29 -3.02
N TYR A 113 26.74 15.96 -2.45
CA TYR A 113 26.42 16.24 -1.05
C TYR A 113 27.13 15.25 -0.12
N LEU A 114 27.10 13.94 -0.40
CA LEU A 114 27.82 12.96 0.43
C LEU A 114 29.32 13.23 0.48
N LYS A 115 29.90 13.66 -0.64
CA LYS A 115 31.31 14.06 -0.71
C LYS A 115 31.62 15.28 0.15
N GLU A 116 30.72 16.28 0.19
CA GLU A 116 30.88 17.47 1.02
C GLU A 116 30.89 17.13 2.52
N PHE A 117 30.06 16.15 2.94
CA PHE A 117 30.05 15.65 4.32
C PHE A 117 31.12 14.60 4.61
N GLY A 118 31.97 14.23 3.63
CA GLY A 118 33.01 13.21 3.80
C GLY A 118 32.47 11.80 4.04
N ILE A 119 31.23 11.51 3.63
CA ILE A 119 30.57 10.21 3.82
C ILE A 119 30.92 9.30 2.64
N VAL A 120 31.40 8.09 2.95
CA VAL A 120 31.69 7.04 1.97
C VAL A 120 30.78 5.84 2.22
N VAL A 121 30.09 5.38 1.18
CA VAL A 121 29.20 4.21 1.27
C VAL A 121 29.83 3.04 0.51
N HIS A 122 29.93 1.89 1.17
CA HIS A 122 30.41 0.65 0.54
C HIS A 122 29.28 -0.06 -0.20
N ASN A 123 29.61 -0.71 -1.31
CA ASN A 123 28.63 -1.39 -2.17
C ASN A 123 28.32 -2.84 -1.73
N ASP A 124 29.12 -3.38 -0.83
CA ASP A 124 29.01 -4.76 -0.36
C ASP A 124 28.29 -4.81 0.99
N MET A 125 27.54 -5.90 1.23
CA MET A 125 26.86 -6.10 2.50
C MET A 125 27.87 -6.38 3.61
N THR A 126 27.66 -5.78 4.78
CA THR A 126 28.52 -6.00 5.95
C THR A 126 28.47 -7.46 6.41
N GLU A 127 29.62 -8.10 6.49
CA GLU A 127 29.74 -9.46 7.03
C GLU A 127 29.65 -9.45 8.56
N VAL A 128 28.84 -10.36 9.10
CA VAL A 128 28.64 -10.51 10.55
C VAL A 128 28.69 -11.98 10.93
N THR A 129 29.41 -12.31 12.01
CA THR A 129 29.47 -13.67 12.54
C THR A 129 28.30 -13.92 13.50
N GLY A 130 27.38 -14.77 13.11
CA GLY A 130 26.27 -15.24 13.96
C GLY A 130 26.61 -16.54 14.69
N ARG A 131 25.77 -16.89 15.68
CA ARG A 131 25.78 -18.21 16.32
C ARG A 131 24.37 -18.80 16.34
N VAL A 132 24.25 -20.09 16.07
CA VAL A 132 22.99 -20.83 16.17
C VAL A 132 22.90 -21.42 17.57
N LEU A 133 21.91 -20.99 18.34
CA LEU A 133 21.67 -21.55 19.68
C LEU A 133 20.97 -22.90 19.56
N PRO A 134 21.33 -23.88 20.41
CA PRO A 134 20.60 -25.14 20.46
C PRO A 134 19.16 -24.89 20.88
N ALA A 135 18.23 -25.63 20.29
CA ALA A 135 16.82 -25.56 20.66
C ALA A 135 16.63 -25.95 22.14
N PRO A 136 15.78 -25.26 22.90
CA PRO A 136 15.49 -25.66 24.27
C PRO A 136 14.70 -26.98 24.30
N MET A 137 14.84 -27.73 25.39
CA MET A 137 14.02 -28.91 25.63
C MET A 137 12.61 -28.48 26.02
N LEU A 138 11.59 -29.08 25.41
CA LEU A 138 10.20 -28.78 25.72
C LEU A 138 9.60 -29.90 26.56
N GLN A 139 8.85 -29.54 27.60
CA GLN A 139 8.14 -30.49 28.44
C GLN A 139 6.62 -30.30 28.29
N TYR A 140 5.93 -31.35 27.85
CA TYR A 140 4.48 -31.37 27.65
C TYR A 140 3.88 -32.54 28.45
N GLY A 141 2.84 -32.30 29.25
CA GLY A 141 2.12 -33.36 29.97
C GLY A 141 3.00 -34.29 30.82
N GLY A 142 4.10 -33.77 31.39
CA GLY A 142 5.06 -34.55 32.17
C GLY A 142 6.12 -35.32 31.33
N ARG A 143 6.03 -35.30 30.00
CA ARG A 143 7.03 -35.89 29.10
C ARG A 143 7.92 -34.82 28.50
N VAL A 144 9.24 -35.03 28.59
CA VAL A 144 10.21 -34.16 27.93
C VAL A 144 10.34 -34.59 26.47
N SER A 145 9.95 -33.72 25.55
CA SER A 145 10.22 -33.87 24.12
C SER A 145 11.59 -33.26 23.83
N THR A 146 12.54 -34.12 23.47
CA THR A 146 13.82 -33.72 22.89
C THR A 146 13.58 -33.43 21.40
N ASP A 147 13.17 -32.20 21.08
CA ASP A 147 13.19 -31.79 19.68
C ASP A 147 14.65 -31.66 19.25
N THR A 148 15.13 -32.64 18.50
CA THR A 148 16.51 -32.70 18.00
C THR A 148 16.61 -31.87 16.73
N GLY A 149 16.29 -30.58 16.80
CA GLY A 149 16.60 -29.55 15.78
C GLY A 149 16.22 -29.85 14.32
N ARG A 150 15.47 -30.92 14.04
CA ARG A 150 15.22 -31.42 12.68
C ARG A 150 14.25 -30.52 11.92
N ASP A 151 13.41 -29.78 12.63
CA ASP A 151 12.35 -28.95 12.06
C ASP A 151 12.61 -27.44 12.24
N CYS A 152 13.87 -27.00 12.43
CA CYS A 152 14.25 -25.58 12.44
C CYS A 152 13.36 -24.70 13.35
N GLY A 153 13.08 -25.16 14.58
CA GLY A 153 12.27 -24.42 15.56
C GLY A 153 10.75 -24.61 15.44
N ARG A 154 10.27 -25.47 14.54
CA ARG A 154 8.87 -25.87 14.47
C ARG A 154 8.64 -27.11 15.34
N VAL A 155 7.66 -27.04 16.23
CA VAL A 155 7.32 -28.14 17.13
C VAL A 155 5.93 -28.65 16.77
N SER A 156 5.83 -29.92 16.39
CA SER A 156 4.56 -30.59 16.19
C SER A 156 4.06 -31.13 17.54
N THR A 157 3.05 -30.50 18.13
CA THR A 157 2.53 -30.89 19.47
C THR A 157 1.75 -32.21 19.47
N GLY A 158 1.42 -32.78 18.31
CA GLY A 158 0.67 -34.04 18.22
C GLY A 158 -0.53 -34.06 19.18
N ALA A 159 -0.72 -35.16 19.91
CA ALA A 159 -1.74 -35.33 20.94
C ALA A 159 -1.30 -34.88 22.35
N LEU A 160 -0.21 -34.11 22.49
CA LEU A 160 0.33 -33.70 23.78
C LEU A 160 -0.27 -32.35 24.19
N GLY A 161 -1.21 -32.37 25.12
CA GLY A 161 -1.69 -31.16 25.82
C GLY A 161 -0.67 -30.66 26.84
N TRP A 162 -0.56 -29.33 27.00
CA TRP A 162 0.25 -28.72 28.06
C TRP A 162 -0.32 -29.03 29.46
N VAL A 163 -1.65 -28.93 29.57
CA VAL A 163 -2.45 -29.28 30.75
C VAL A 163 -3.66 -30.06 30.24
N ASN A 164 -3.92 -31.23 30.84
CA ASN A 164 -5.14 -31.97 30.56
C ASN A 164 -6.30 -31.27 31.28
N VAL A 165 -7.18 -30.63 30.50
CA VAL A 165 -8.45 -30.09 31.00
C VAL A 165 -9.54 -31.10 30.67
N SER A 166 -10.28 -31.53 31.70
CA SER A 166 -11.50 -32.31 31.50
C SER A 166 -12.61 -31.36 31.05
N TRP A 167 -13.10 -31.54 29.82
CA TRP A 167 -14.23 -30.77 29.30
C TRP A 167 -15.54 -31.46 29.72
N GLU A 168 -16.12 -31.01 30.83
CA GLU A 168 -17.39 -31.56 31.35
C GLU A 168 -18.62 -31.06 30.57
N GLY A 169 -18.47 -29.97 29.81
CA GLY A 169 -19.50 -29.46 28.90
C GLY A 169 -18.91 -28.56 27.82
N TRP A 170 -19.30 -28.80 26.57
CA TRP A 170 -18.99 -27.94 25.43
C TRP A 170 -20.23 -27.84 24.54
N ALA A 171 -20.45 -26.69 23.94
CA ALA A 171 -21.53 -26.47 22.99
C ALA A 171 -20.98 -25.79 21.74
N ILE A 172 -21.47 -26.19 20.57
CA ILE A 172 -21.17 -25.55 19.29
C ILE A 172 -22.44 -24.82 18.85
N CYS A 173 -22.35 -23.52 18.66
CA CYS A 173 -23.40 -22.73 18.01
C CYS A 173 -22.94 -22.41 16.59
N VAL A 174 -23.69 -22.89 15.60
CA VAL A 174 -23.47 -22.53 14.19
C VAL A 174 -24.55 -21.53 13.80
N CYS A 175 -24.16 -20.28 13.58
CA CYS A 175 -25.06 -19.31 12.96
C CYS A 175 -25.14 -19.63 11.46
N VAL A 176 -26.31 -20.07 11.02
CA VAL A 176 -26.67 -20.07 9.60
C VAL A 176 -27.27 -18.70 9.31
N CYS A 177 -26.58 -17.88 8.51
CA CYS A 177 -27.17 -16.66 7.96
C CYS A 177 -28.28 -17.06 6.99
N VAL A 178 -29.53 -16.73 7.33
CA VAL A 178 -30.69 -16.77 6.43
C VAL A 178 -30.77 -15.48 5.64
#